data_AF-A0A2R6RA92-F1
#
_entry.id   AF-A0A2R6RA92-F1
#
_cell.length_a   1.000
_cell.length_b   1.000
_cell.length_c   1.000
_cell.angle_alpha   90.00
_cell.angle_beta   90.00
_cell.angle_gamma   90.00
#
_symmetry.space_group_name_H-M   'P 1'
#
loop_
_entity.id
_entity.type
_entity.pdbx_description
1 polymer ?
#
loop_
_entity_poly.entity_id
_entity_poly.type
_entity_poly.pdbx_seq_one_letter_code
_entity_poly.pdbx_strand_id
1 'polypeptide(L)'
;MVLLVEKLYHSLKFSSKLENHNHHHHHESEPEALSASLQAFRSDVSNCLNQVSLNSKPGSDFLSLLWVQKCFELLSNLNKAFAKLVVEIDYPMNKWNDSSIEDYLKYSLKLLDLLNLISSSLSHLGQARVRLSHALSLVDSSPQSAIERLKAVEFKTLNKELKVEEIEESEVKMPRSGKDLAVHQALAVMNSICFCVCGIVLSGLSGDVRPCLETRKIARGNHSPSLVALDSSFYEAVKEKRWVVKDIRELNDDVARLAAAIAAGESGGTGKKVERELEMMQKMVDGIGKEGDDLFEELLAGRNKLLEGLRGRKL
;
A
#
# COMPACT_ATOMS: atom_id res chain seq x y z
N MET A 1 -4.67 13.77 -14.67
CA MET A 1 -5.55 12.68 -15.12
C MET A 1 -5.60 12.42 -16.63
N VAL A 2 -5.02 13.24 -17.52
CA VAL A 2 -4.93 12.91 -18.98
C VAL A 2 -3.49 12.61 -19.43
N LEU A 3 -2.49 13.21 -18.76
CA LEU A 3 -1.08 13.17 -19.19
C LEU A 3 -0.34 11.83 -18.91
N LEU A 4 -0.80 11.02 -17.96
CA LEU A 4 -0.21 9.70 -17.65
C LEU A 4 -0.70 8.62 -18.64
N VAL A 5 -1.97 8.70 -19.03
CA VAL A 5 -2.56 7.86 -20.08
C VAL A 5 -1.95 8.25 -21.45
N GLU A 6 -1.73 9.54 -21.70
CA GLU A 6 -1.05 10.00 -22.92
C GLU A 6 0.41 9.57 -23.01
N LYS A 7 1.17 9.53 -21.90
CA LYS A 7 2.57 9.06 -21.94
C LYS A 7 2.69 7.58 -22.29
N LEU A 8 1.75 6.75 -21.86
CA LEU A 8 1.65 5.36 -22.28
C LEU A 8 1.13 5.21 -23.72
N TYR A 9 0.23 6.11 -24.15
CA TYR A 9 -0.29 6.14 -25.52
C TYR A 9 0.77 6.57 -26.55
N HIS A 10 1.62 7.56 -26.23
CA HIS A 10 2.62 8.09 -27.16
C HIS A 10 3.84 7.19 -27.33
N SER A 11 4.27 6.43 -26.30
CA SER A 11 5.40 5.50 -26.46
C SER A 11 5.05 4.29 -27.34
N LEU A 12 3.76 3.91 -27.40
CA LEU A 12 3.27 2.80 -28.23
C LEU A 12 3.00 3.19 -29.70
N LYS A 13 2.85 4.48 -30.03
CA LYS A 13 2.51 4.91 -31.39
C LYS A 13 3.72 5.04 -32.32
N PHE A 14 4.94 5.16 -31.78
CA PHE A 14 6.16 5.31 -32.58
C PHE A 14 6.85 4.00 -32.99
N SER A 15 6.37 2.83 -32.57
CA SER A 15 7.00 1.55 -32.91
C SER A 15 6.57 0.93 -34.26
N SER A 16 5.79 1.64 -35.09
CA SER A 16 5.24 1.06 -36.32
C SER A 16 5.91 1.48 -37.64
N LYS A 17 6.98 2.27 -37.64
CA LYS A 17 7.73 2.57 -38.87
C LYS A 17 9.22 2.79 -38.62
N LEU A 18 10.00 1.71 -38.65
CA LEU A 18 11.24 1.64 -39.42
C LEU A 18 11.76 0.19 -39.45
N GLU A 19 11.30 -0.60 -40.41
CA GLU A 19 11.99 -1.80 -40.82
C GLU A 19 12.73 -1.46 -42.11
N ASN A 20 14.05 -1.32 -42.05
CA ASN A 20 14.96 -1.80 -43.07
C ASN A 20 16.44 -1.64 -42.66
N HIS A 21 17.08 -2.79 -42.58
CA HIS A 21 18.51 -3.05 -42.79
C HIS A 21 19.49 -2.58 -41.70
N ASN A 22 19.93 -3.51 -40.85
CA ASN A 22 21.29 -4.05 -40.96
C ASN A 22 21.50 -5.22 -40.00
N HIS A 23 22.01 -6.32 -40.55
CA HIS A 23 22.54 -7.45 -39.80
C HIS A 23 23.93 -7.14 -39.25
N HIS A 24 24.23 -7.81 -38.13
CA HIS A 24 25.54 -8.12 -37.54
C HIS A 24 25.98 -7.29 -36.32
N HIS A 25 26.25 -8.04 -35.24
CA HIS A 25 26.86 -7.69 -33.95
C HIS A 25 25.95 -7.22 -32.81
N HIS A 26 25.13 -8.12 -32.25
CA HIS A 26 24.63 -8.00 -30.88
C HIS A 26 24.46 -9.38 -30.25
N HIS A 27 25.45 -9.86 -29.49
CA HIS A 27 25.23 -11.00 -28.60
C HIS A 27 25.85 -10.83 -27.20
N GLU A 28 26.70 -9.82 -26.97
CA GLU A 28 27.25 -9.53 -25.63
C GLU A 28 26.52 -8.41 -24.85
N SER A 29 25.75 -7.54 -25.51
CA SER A 29 25.17 -6.34 -24.87
C SER A 29 23.79 -6.51 -24.22
N GLU A 30 23.03 -7.53 -24.62
CA GLU A 30 21.66 -7.76 -24.10
C GLU A 30 21.62 -8.19 -22.62
N PRO A 31 22.45 -9.13 -22.13
CA PRO A 31 22.44 -9.52 -20.72
C PRO A 31 22.92 -8.40 -19.79
N GLU A 32 23.88 -7.57 -20.22
CA GLU A 32 24.37 -6.42 -19.44
C GLU A 32 23.31 -5.31 -19.31
N ALA A 33 22.63 -4.96 -20.42
CA ALA A 33 21.56 -3.96 -20.42
C ALA A 33 20.36 -4.40 -19.56
N LEU A 34 20.00 -5.69 -19.61
CA LEU A 34 18.95 -6.26 -18.77
C LEU A 34 19.30 -6.19 -17.28
N SER A 35 20.54 -6.56 -16.94
CA SER A 35 21.06 -6.47 -15.56
C SER A 35 21.05 -5.03 -15.05
N ALA A 36 21.51 -4.07 -15.87
CA ALA A 36 21.50 -2.65 -15.53
C ALA A 36 20.09 -2.11 -15.27
N SER A 37 19.12 -2.48 -16.12
CA SER A 37 17.71 -2.07 -15.95
C SER A 37 17.11 -2.63 -14.66
N LEU A 38 17.39 -3.89 -14.34
CA LEU A 38 16.93 -4.50 -13.10
C LEU A 38 17.60 -3.90 -11.86
N GLN A 39 18.88 -3.54 -11.95
CA GLN A 39 19.58 -2.83 -10.88
C GLN A 39 19.01 -1.43 -10.66
N ALA A 40 18.69 -0.70 -11.74
CA ALA A 40 18.03 0.59 -11.67
C ALA A 40 16.66 0.48 -10.99
N PHE A 41 15.84 -0.52 -11.38
CA PHE A 41 14.59 -0.84 -10.72
C PHE A 41 14.78 -1.10 -9.22
N ARG A 42 15.73 -1.96 -8.83
CA ARG A 42 16.02 -2.25 -7.42
C ARG A 42 16.48 -1.02 -6.64
N SER A 43 17.23 -0.13 -7.28
CA SER A 43 17.66 1.14 -6.68
C SER A 43 16.48 2.08 -6.47
N ASP A 44 15.63 2.27 -7.49
CA ASP A 44 14.40 3.09 -7.41
C ASP A 44 13.50 2.58 -6.26
N VAL A 45 13.28 1.27 -6.20
CA VAL A 45 12.51 0.60 -5.13
C VAL A 45 13.14 0.82 -3.75
N SER A 46 14.45 0.61 -3.63
CA SER A 46 15.16 0.76 -2.35
C SER A 46 15.11 2.20 -1.86
N ASN A 47 15.27 3.18 -2.76
CA ASN A 47 15.16 4.59 -2.44
C ASN A 47 13.77 4.95 -1.91
N CYS A 48 12.71 4.45 -2.55
CA CYS A 48 11.34 4.66 -2.08
C CYS A 48 11.12 4.03 -0.70
N LEU A 49 11.58 2.79 -0.49
CA LEU A 49 11.42 2.09 0.78
C LEU A 49 12.23 2.74 1.93
N ASN A 50 13.41 3.27 1.62
CA ASN A 50 14.23 4.01 2.57
C ASN A 50 13.50 5.26 3.10
N GLN A 51 12.72 5.95 2.27
CA GLN A 51 11.95 7.11 2.73
C GLN A 51 10.91 6.71 3.79
N VAL A 52 10.22 5.59 3.59
CA VAL A 52 9.22 5.08 4.56
C VAL A 52 9.89 4.52 5.81
N SER A 53 11.03 3.85 5.69
CA SER A 53 11.79 3.29 6.82
C SER A 53 12.52 4.35 7.66
N LEU A 54 13.00 5.45 7.06
CA LEU A 54 13.57 6.54 7.84
C LEU A 54 12.53 7.20 8.76
N ASN A 55 11.26 7.18 8.35
CA ASN A 55 10.11 7.61 9.15
C ASN A 55 9.63 6.52 10.14
N SER A 56 10.39 5.43 10.33
CA SER A 56 10.08 4.35 11.29
C SER A 56 10.95 4.35 12.56
N LYS A 57 11.79 5.37 12.74
CA LYS A 57 12.70 5.49 13.91
C LYS A 57 11.95 5.84 15.21
N PRO A 58 12.48 5.50 16.40
CA PRO A 58 11.89 5.90 17.67
C PRO A 58 11.73 7.43 17.76
N GLY A 59 10.53 7.90 18.11
CA GLY A 59 10.18 9.34 18.16
C GLY A 59 9.79 9.97 16.82
N SER A 60 9.80 9.21 15.72
CA SER A 60 9.33 9.66 14.40
C SER A 60 7.81 9.50 14.24
N ASP A 61 7.29 9.95 13.09
CA ASP A 61 5.89 9.82 12.68
C ASP A 61 5.47 8.38 12.33
N PHE A 62 6.23 7.36 12.76
CA PHE A 62 5.91 5.96 12.50
C PHE A 62 4.50 5.60 12.96
N LEU A 63 3.75 4.91 12.10
CA LEU A 63 2.34 4.56 12.33
C LEU A 63 1.44 5.78 12.59
N SER A 64 1.80 6.98 12.14
CA SER A 64 0.84 8.08 12.00
C SER A 64 0.02 7.94 10.73
N LEU A 65 -1.09 8.67 10.63
CA LEU A 65 -1.86 8.79 9.38
C LEU A 65 -1.00 9.37 8.25
N LEU A 66 -0.06 10.28 8.55
CA LEU A 66 0.89 10.80 7.57
C LEU A 66 1.84 9.71 7.07
N TRP A 67 2.29 8.82 7.95
CA TRP A 67 3.11 7.68 7.56
C TRP A 67 2.30 6.68 6.72
N VAL A 68 1.03 6.44 7.06
CA VAL A 68 0.13 5.61 6.26
C VAL A 68 -0.04 6.21 4.85
N GLN A 69 -0.23 7.51 4.72
CA GLN A 69 -0.30 8.19 3.43
C GLN A 69 0.97 7.95 2.59
N LYS A 70 2.15 8.17 3.18
CA LYS A 70 3.44 7.86 2.52
C LYS A 70 3.59 6.40 2.08
N CYS A 71 2.92 5.46 2.74
CA CYS A 71 2.87 4.07 2.28
C CYS A 71 2.14 3.94 0.94
N PHE A 72 1.03 4.66 0.72
CA PHE A 72 0.33 4.65 -0.57
C PHE A 72 1.16 5.29 -1.69
N GLU A 73 1.85 6.40 -1.38
CA GLU A 73 2.82 6.99 -2.31
C GLU A 73 3.92 5.99 -2.70
N LEU A 74 4.47 5.25 -1.73
CA LEU A 74 5.43 4.15 -1.97
C LEU A 74 4.83 3.10 -2.91
N LEU A 75 3.62 2.61 -2.64
CA LEU A 75 2.96 1.58 -3.46
C LEU A 75 2.75 2.05 -4.91
N SER A 76 2.35 3.31 -5.12
CA SER A 76 2.24 3.89 -6.47
C SER A 76 3.61 3.99 -7.15
N ASN A 77 4.64 4.42 -6.43
CA ASN A 77 6.00 4.52 -6.98
C ASN A 77 6.59 3.16 -7.36
N LEU A 78 6.27 2.09 -6.61
CA LEU A 78 6.65 0.72 -6.97
C LEU A 78 6.03 0.28 -8.30
N ASN A 79 4.73 0.53 -8.50
CA ASN A 79 4.06 0.21 -9.77
C ASN A 79 4.64 0.99 -10.95
N LYS A 80 4.96 2.28 -10.75
CA LYS A 80 5.64 3.11 -11.77
C LYS A 80 7.04 2.61 -12.09
N ALA A 81 7.83 2.24 -11.08
CA ALA A 81 9.17 1.68 -11.28
C ALA A 81 9.13 0.36 -12.05
N PHE A 82 8.15 -0.50 -11.76
CA PHE A 82 7.93 -1.74 -12.50
C PHE A 82 7.51 -1.49 -13.95
N ALA A 83 6.57 -0.57 -14.18
CA ALA A 83 6.16 -0.20 -15.53
C ALA A 83 7.34 0.36 -16.35
N LYS A 84 8.19 1.17 -15.72
CA LYS A 84 9.44 1.68 -16.32
C LYS A 84 10.39 0.54 -16.70
N LEU A 85 10.64 -0.41 -15.80
CA LEU A 85 11.46 -1.59 -16.08
C LEU A 85 10.94 -2.35 -17.31
N VAL A 86 9.64 -2.64 -17.36
CA VAL A 86 9.00 -3.38 -18.45
C VAL A 86 9.21 -2.71 -19.81
N VAL A 87 9.21 -1.37 -19.84
CA VAL A 87 9.50 -0.57 -21.04
C VAL A 87 10.98 -0.63 -21.41
N GLU A 88 11.88 -0.45 -20.43
CA GLU A 88 13.33 -0.43 -20.66
C GLU A 88 13.87 -1.77 -21.22
N ILE A 89 13.28 -2.89 -20.79
CA ILE A 89 13.68 -4.23 -21.28
C ILE A 89 12.97 -4.64 -22.59
N ASP A 90 12.11 -3.78 -23.15
CA ASP A 90 11.22 -4.06 -24.30
C ASP A 90 10.47 -5.40 -24.16
N TYR A 91 9.87 -5.62 -22.99
CA TYR A 91 9.14 -6.85 -22.70
C TYR A 91 7.69 -6.60 -22.26
N PRO A 92 6.86 -6.03 -23.17
CA PRO A 92 5.46 -5.74 -22.87
C PRO A 92 4.69 -7.00 -22.45
N MET A 93 3.61 -6.79 -21.69
CA MET A 93 2.75 -7.84 -21.12
C MET A 93 2.27 -8.89 -22.14
N ASN A 94 2.07 -8.51 -23.40
CA ASN A 94 1.67 -9.43 -24.47
C ASN A 94 2.80 -10.36 -24.95
N LYS A 95 4.03 -10.22 -24.45
CA LYS A 95 5.15 -11.14 -24.67
C LYS A 95 5.42 -12.06 -23.46
N TRP A 96 4.79 -11.80 -22.31
CA TRP A 96 5.04 -12.57 -21.08
C TRP A 96 4.65 -14.04 -21.22
N ASN A 97 5.42 -14.91 -20.57
CA ASN A 97 5.09 -16.32 -20.45
C ASN A 97 3.91 -16.55 -19.46
N ASP A 98 3.34 -17.74 -19.49
CA ASP A 98 2.16 -18.08 -18.67
C ASP A 98 2.41 -17.88 -17.17
N SER A 99 3.62 -18.20 -16.68
CA SER A 99 3.96 -18.03 -15.27
C SER A 99 4.03 -16.55 -14.85
N SER A 100 4.64 -15.68 -15.65
CA SER A 100 4.69 -14.23 -15.34
C SER A 100 3.31 -13.59 -15.38
N ILE A 101 2.44 -14.07 -16.29
CA ILE A 101 1.04 -13.66 -16.36
C ILE A 101 0.30 -14.06 -15.08
N GLU A 102 0.43 -15.33 -14.67
CA GLU A 102 -0.19 -15.85 -13.45
C GLU A 102 0.32 -15.10 -12.21
N ASP A 103 1.63 -14.92 -12.07
CA ASP A 103 2.26 -14.20 -10.97
C ASP A 103 1.72 -12.78 -10.84
N TYR A 104 1.64 -12.04 -11.94
CA TYR A 104 1.11 -10.68 -11.94
C TYR A 104 -0.37 -10.64 -11.60
N LEU A 105 -1.18 -11.56 -12.16
CA LEU A 105 -2.61 -11.64 -11.85
C LEU A 105 -2.85 -12.02 -10.38
N LYS A 106 -2.05 -12.89 -9.81
CA LYS A 106 -2.13 -13.29 -8.40
C LYS A 106 -1.70 -12.15 -7.49
N TYR A 107 -0.59 -11.49 -7.79
CA TYR A 107 -0.10 -10.30 -7.09
C TYR A 107 -1.17 -9.20 -7.05
N SER A 108 -1.61 -8.77 -8.24
CA SER A 108 -2.52 -7.62 -8.35
C SER A 108 -3.90 -7.91 -7.77
N LEU A 109 -4.42 -9.14 -7.86
CA LEU A 109 -5.66 -9.52 -7.18
C LEU A 109 -5.52 -9.40 -5.65
N LYS A 110 -4.47 -9.99 -5.08
CA LYS A 110 -4.22 -9.92 -3.63
C LYS A 110 -4.02 -8.49 -3.15
N LEU A 111 -3.33 -7.65 -3.93
CA LEU A 111 -3.15 -6.26 -3.57
C LEU A 111 -4.48 -5.49 -3.60
N LEU A 112 -5.35 -5.72 -4.59
CA LEU A 112 -6.69 -5.14 -4.63
C LEU A 112 -7.54 -5.55 -3.42
N ASP A 113 -7.47 -6.81 -2.99
CA ASP A 113 -8.16 -7.28 -1.79
C ASP A 113 -7.66 -6.56 -0.53
N LEU A 114 -6.34 -6.37 -0.39
CA LEU A 114 -5.77 -5.61 0.72
C LEU A 114 -6.19 -4.14 0.70
N LEU A 115 -6.24 -3.50 -0.48
CA LEU A 115 -6.71 -2.13 -0.63
C LEU A 115 -8.18 -2.01 -0.22
N ASN A 116 -9.04 -2.95 -0.60
CA ASN A 116 -10.43 -2.99 -0.15
C ASN A 116 -10.56 -3.08 1.37
N LEU A 117 -9.72 -3.90 2.02
CA LEU A 117 -9.69 -4.02 3.47
C LEU A 117 -9.23 -2.72 4.14
N ILE A 118 -8.24 -2.03 3.56
CA ILE A 118 -7.78 -0.73 4.04
C ILE A 118 -8.91 0.29 3.90
N SER A 119 -9.56 0.39 2.73
CA SER A 119 -10.70 1.28 2.49
C SER A 119 -11.87 0.99 3.45
N SER A 120 -12.14 -0.28 3.76
CA SER A 120 -13.13 -0.65 4.78
C SER A 120 -12.72 -0.17 6.18
N SER A 121 -11.43 -0.25 6.53
CA SER A 121 -10.93 0.20 7.83
C SER A 121 -10.99 1.73 7.95
N LEU A 122 -10.60 2.46 6.89
CA LEU A 122 -10.73 3.92 6.81
C LEU A 122 -12.19 4.38 6.92
N SER A 123 -13.11 3.67 6.26
CA SER A 123 -14.55 3.94 6.37
C SER A 123 -15.04 3.78 7.81
N HIS A 124 -14.54 2.79 8.54
CA HIS A 124 -14.89 2.58 9.95
C HIS A 124 -14.37 3.72 10.84
N LEU A 125 -13.16 4.23 10.56
CA LEU A 125 -12.63 5.42 11.22
C LEU A 125 -13.49 6.66 10.90
N GLY A 126 -13.95 6.80 9.66
CA GLY A 126 -14.89 7.85 9.27
C GLY A 126 -16.17 7.81 10.10
N GLN A 127 -16.74 6.62 10.31
CA GLN A 127 -17.91 6.44 11.17
C GLN A 127 -17.62 6.78 12.63
N ALA A 128 -16.48 6.33 13.17
CA ALA A 128 -16.08 6.63 14.54
C ALA A 128 -15.93 8.15 14.76
N ARG A 129 -15.31 8.85 13.81
CA ARG A 129 -15.21 10.31 13.82
C ARG A 129 -16.58 10.97 13.89
N VAL A 130 -17.53 10.60 13.02
CA VAL A 130 -18.88 11.17 13.02
C VAL A 130 -19.57 10.97 14.37
N ARG A 131 -19.43 9.78 14.99
CA ARG A 131 -19.96 9.51 16.33
C ARG A 131 -19.34 10.43 17.39
N LEU A 132 -18.02 10.62 17.34
CA LEU A 132 -17.30 11.50 18.27
C LEU A 132 -17.65 12.98 18.07
N SER A 133 -17.76 13.46 16.83
CA SER A 133 -18.21 14.82 16.52
C SER A 133 -19.62 15.07 17.06
N HIS A 134 -20.52 14.09 16.92
CA HIS A 134 -21.86 14.18 17.51
C HIS A 134 -21.80 14.19 19.05
N ALA A 135 -21.00 13.33 19.68
CA ALA A 135 -20.81 13.35 21.12
C ALA A 135 -20.28 14.70 21.62
N LEU A 136 -19.35 15.30 20.88
CA LEU A 136 -18.78 16.61 21.16
C LEU A 136 -19.84 17.73 21.10
N SER A 137 -20.76 17.67 20.11
CA SER A 137 -21.86 18.65 20.00
C SER A 137 -22.84 18.62 21.19
N LEU A 138 -22.87 17.51 21.93
CA LEU A 138 -23.73 17.35 23.11
C LEU A 138 -23.09 17.86 24.40
N VAL A 139 -21.81 18.24 24.39
CA VAL A 139 -21.06 18.59 25.62
C VAL A 139 -21.72 19.73 26.39
N ASP A 140 -22.20 20.76 25.68
CA ASP A 140 -22.82 21.92 26.32
C ASP A 140 -24.33 21.74 26.56
N SER A 141 -25.02 20.98 25.70
CA SER A 141 -26.48 20.84 25.75
C SER A 141 -26.97 19.65 26.57
N SER A 142 -26.20 18.56 26.62
CA SER A 142 -26.51 17.33 27.38
C SER A 142 -25.21 16.60 27.80
N PRO A 143 -24.50 17.11 28.83
CA PRO A 143 -23.22 16.58 29.28
C PRO A 143 -23.23 15.07 29.57
N GLN A 144 -24.29 14.56 30.19
CA GLN A 144 -24.41 13.14 30.51
C GLN A 144 -24.52 12.27 29.26
N SER A 145 -25.31 12.71 28.26
CA SER A 145 -25.41 12.02 26.98
C SER A 145 -24.12 12.09 26.16
N ALA A 146 -23.34 13.17 26.32
CA ALA A 146 -22.01 13.30 25.72
C ALA A 146 -21.04 12.28 26.30
N ILE A 147 -20.97 12.14 27.63
CA ILE A 147 -20.12 11.15 28.32
C ILE A 147 -20.46 9.72 27.86
N GLU A 148 -21.74 9.36 27.75
CA GLU A 148 -22.16 8.04 27.27
C GLU A 148 -21.67 7.71 25.85
N ARG A 149 -21.43 8.74 25.02
CA ARG A 149 -21.10 8.63 23.59
C ARG A 149 -19.61 8.89 23.29
N LEU A 150 -18.90 9.58 24.17
CA LEU A 150 -17.45 9.78 24.12
C LEU A 150 -16.73 8.47 24.47
N LYS A 151 -16.78 7.51 23.54
CA LYS A 151 -16.09 6.23 23.65
C LYS A 151 -14.88 6.20 22.73
N ALA A 152 -13.87 5.43 23.13
CA ALA A 152 -12.72 5.16 22.28
C ALA A 152 -13.16 4.60 20.92
N VAL A 153 -12.38 4.89 19.89
CA VAL A 153 -12.55 4.35 18.54
C VAL A 153 -12.47 2.82 18.61
N GLU A 154 -13.59 2.17 18.28
CA GLU A 154 -13.66 0.72 18.15
C GLU A 154 -13.21 0.30 16.75
N PHE A 155 -12.35 -0.71 16.69
CA PHE A 155 -11.81 -1.24 15.45
C PHE A 155 -12.68 -2.37 14.88
N LYS A 156 -12.77 -2.42 13.55
CA LYS A 156 -13.40 -3.55 12.86
C LYS A 156 -12.51 -4.78 12.99
N THR A 157 -13.09 -5.89 13.45
CA THR A 157 -12.39 -7.18 13.47
C THR A 157 -12.34 -7.78 12.06
N LEU A 158 -11.14 -7.98 11.52
CA LEU A 158 -10.93 -8.47 10.14
C LEU A 158 -10.88 -10.02 10.02
N ASN A 159 -11.15 -10.76 11.11
CA ASN A 159 -10.90 -12.21 11.23
C ASN A 159 -11.53 -13.10 10.17
N LYS A 160 -12.65 -12.69 9.57
CA LYS A 160 -13.34 -13.47 8.53
C LYS A 160 -12.93 -13.07 7.12
N GLU A 161 -12.39 -11.87 6.96
CA GLU A 161 -12.12 -11.26 5.65
C GLU A 161 -10.67 -11.52 5.21
N LEU A 162 -9.74 -11.70 6.15
CA LEU A 162 -8.34 -11.98 5.86
C LEU A 162 -8.07 -13.49 5.76
N LYS A 163 -8.69 -14.17 4.78
CA LYS A 163 -8.26 -15.53 4.39
C LYS A 163 -7.17 -15.42 3.35
N VAL A 164 -5.94 -15.32 3.82
CA VAL A 164 -4.77 -15.42 2.94
C VAL A 164 -4.55 -16.90 2.65
N GLU A 165 -5.05 -17.37 1.51
CA GLU A 165 -4.58 -18.65 0.97
C GLU A 165 -3.10 -18.48 0.59
N GLU A 166 -2.27 -19.41 1.07
CA GLU A 166 -0.88 -19.48 0.64
C GLU A 166 -0.88 -19.50 -0.89
N ILE A 167 0.05 -18.75 -1.48
CA ILE A 167 0.32 -18.88 -2.90
C ILE A 167 0.83 -20.30 -3.06
N GLU A 168 -0.02 -21.26 -3.43
CA GLU A 168 0.45 -22.58 -3.87
C GLU A 168 1.51 -22.33 -4.94
N GLU A 169 2.68 -22.97 -4.76
CA GLU A 169 3.70 -23.04 -5.78
C GLU A 169 3.09 -23.81 -6.95
N SER A 170 2.53 -23.08 -7.92
CA SER A 170 2.44 -23.60 -9.27
C SER A 170 3.85 -24.05 -9.63
N GLU A 171 4.04 -25.30 -10.09
CA GLU A 171 5.33 -25.79 -10.60
C GLU A 171 5.94 -24.69 -11.47
N VAL A 172 6.95 -23.99 -10.93
CA VAL A 172 7.52 -22.82 -11.58
C VAL A 172 8.16 -23.35 -12.86
N LYS A 173 7.45 -23.20 -13.98
CA LYS A 173 8.06 -23.41 -15.29
C LYS A 173 9.24 -22.45 -15.35
N MET A 174 10.43 -23.02 -15.40
CA MET A 174 11.69 -22.26 -15.43
C MET A 174 11.58 -21.10 -16.43
N PRO A 175 12.00 -19.88 -16.05
CA PRO A 175 11.98 -18.73 -16.93
C PRO A 175 12.60 -19.08 -18.28
N ARG A 176 11.86 -18.83 -19.37
CA ARG A 176 12.26 -19.23 -20.72
C ARG A 176 13.25 -18.26 -21.35
N SER A 177 13.37 -17.05 -20.79
CA SER A 177 14.28 -16.00 -21.22
C SER A 177 14.82 -15.19 -20.04
N GLY A 178 15.90 -14.43 -20.25
CA GLY A 178 16.40 -13.48 -19.26
C GLY A 178 15.35 -12.41 -18.92
N LYS A 179 14.55 -11.99 -19.89
CA LYS A 179 13.47 -11.00 -19.69
C LYS A 179 12.33 -11.55 -18.81
N ASP A 180 11.96 -12.82 -18.97
CA ASP A 180 11.03 -13.50 -18.06
C ASP A 180 11.57 -13.52 -16.63
N LEU A 181 12.85 -13.85 -16.47
CA LEU A 181 13.51 -13.87 -15.17
C LEU A 181 13.52 -12.46 -14.53
N ALA A 182 13.78 -11.41 -15.32
CA ALA A 182 13.77 -10.04 -14.84
C ALA A 182 12.37 -9.60 -14.36
N VAL A 183 11.32 -9.91 -15.12
CA VAL A 183 9.93 -9.63 -14.71
C VAL A 183 9.58 -10.40 -13.44
N HIS A 184 9.86 -11.69 -13.38
CA HIS A 184 9.58 -12.52 -12.21
C HIS A 184 10.31 -11.99 -10.96
N GLN A 185 11.59 -11.63 -11.07
CA GLN A 185 12.35 -11.04 -9.97
C GLN A 185 11.79 -9.69 -9.52
N ALA A 186 11.35 -8.85 -10.46
CA ALA A 186 10.74 -7.57 -10.14
C ALA A 186 9.39 -7.75 -9.42
N LEU A 187 8.56 -8.69 -9.88
CA LEU A 187 7.30 -9.05 -9.20
C LEU A 187 7.52 -9.61 -7.81
N ALA A 188 8.56 -10.45 -7.61
CA ALA A 188 8.92 -10.95 -6.28
C ALA A 188 9.30 -9.82 -5.31
N VAL A 189 10.05 -8.82 -5.78
CA VAL A 189 10.38 -7.62 -5.00
C VAL A 189 9.11 -6.83 -4.65
N MET A 190 8.24 -6.58 -5.63
CA MET A 190 6.98 -5.85 -5.41
C MET A 190 6.07 -6.59 -4.42
N ASN A 191 5.88 -7.90 -4.60
CA ASN A 191 5.11 -8.77 -3.71
C ASN A 191 5.58 -8.62 -2.26
N SER A 192 6.89 -8.75 -2.03
CA SER A 192 7.46 -8.66 -0.68
C SER A 192 7.16 -7.33 -0.01
N ILE A 193 7.43 -6.21 -0.71
CA ILE A 193 7.30 -4.88 -0.13
C ILE A 193 5.83 -4.48 0.04
N CYS A 194 5.00 -4.69 -1.00
CA CYS A 194 3.61 -4.28 -0.96
C CYS A 194 2.86 -5.01 0.15
N PHE A 195 3.05 -6.32 0.28
CA PHE A 195 2.35 -7.11 1.31
C PHE A 195 2.85 -6.83 2.72
N CYS A 196 4.14 -6.58 2.91
CA CYS A 196 4.67 -6.12 4.20
C CYS A 196 4.02 -4.77 4.61
N VAL A 197 4.08 -3.78 3.71
CA VAL A 197 3.57 -2.43 3.98
C VAL A 197 2.05 -2.44 4.21
N CYS A 198 1.27 -3.07 3.34
CA CYS A 198 -0.18 -3.21 3.52
C CYS A 198 -0.52 -3.96 4.81
N GLY A 199 0.25 -4.98 5.17
CA GLY A 199 0.08 -5.71 6.43
C GLY A 199 0.23 -4.82 7.66
N ILE A 200 1.30 -4.02 7.70
CA ILE A 200 1.55 -3.06 8.79
C ILE A 200 0.43 -2.01 8.86
N VAL A 201 0.07 -1.42 7.71
CA VAL A 201 -1.00 -0.41 7.62
C VAL A 201 -2.33 -0.97 8.11
N LEU A 202 -2.74 -2.14 7.61
CA LEU A 202 -3.96 -2.82 8.06
C LEU A 202 -3.92 -3.09 9.56
N SER A 203 -2.79 -3.59 10.07
CA SER A 203 -2.67 -3.87 11.48
C SER A 203 -2.82 -2.64 12.37
N GLY A 204 -2.30 -1.50 11.93
CA GLY A 204 -2.47 -0.24 12.62
C GLY A 204 -3.90 0.28 12.57
N LEU A 205 -4.56 0.18 11.41
CA LEU A 205 -5.92 0.69 11.20
C LEU A 205 -7.01 -0.21 11.79
N SER A 206 -6.76 -1.50 11.97
CA SER A 206 -7.69 -2.46 12.56
C SER A 206 -7.41 -2.75 14.04
N GLY A 207 -6.34 -2.17 14.59
CA GLY A 207 -5.88 -2.46 15.95
C GLY A 207 -5.53 -3.93 16.20
N ASP A 208 -5.23 -4.70 15.16
CA ASP A 208 -4.97 -6.14 15.22
C ASP A 208 -3.64 -6.45 14.53
N VAL A 209 -2.75 -7.21 15.16
CA VAL A 209 -1.45 -7.56 14.57
C VAL A 209 -1.53 -8.65 13.49
N ARG A 210 -2.66 -9.38 13.41
CA ARG A 210 -2.83 -10.52 12.48
C ARG A 210 -2.64 -10.18 11.00
N PRO A 211 -3.20 -9.09 10.44
CA PRO A 211 -2.97 -8.72 9.04
C PRO A 211 -1.49 -8.71 8.67
N CYS A 212 -0.64 -8.10 9.49
CA CYS A 212 0.81 -8.10 9.27
C CYS A 212 1.44 -9.50 9.31
N LEU A 213 0.99 -10.37 10.22
CA LEU A 213 1.52 -11.74 10.31
C LEU A 213 1.12 -12.59 9.10
N GLU A 214 -0.12 -12.46 8.63
CA GLU A 214 -0.65 -13.22 7.51
C GLU A 214 -0.05 -12.75 6.17
N THR A 215 0.05 -11.43 5.95
CA THR A 215 0.67 -10.92 4.72
C THR A 215 2.16 -11.26 4.64
N ARG A 216 2.84 -11.41 5.79
CA ARG A 216 4.23 -11.86 5.84
C ARG A 216 4.43 -13.31 5.37
N LYS A 217 3.43 -14.19 5.53
CA LYS A 217 3.49 -15.55 4.97
C LYS A 217 3.53 -15.54 3.44
N ILE A 218 2.95 -14.50 2.82
CA ILE A 218 2.92 -14.30 1.37
C ILE A 218 4.23 -13.67 0.88
N ALA A 219 4.80 -12.74 1.65
CA ALA A 219 6.02 -12.03 1.33
C ALA A 219 7.26 -12.94 1.51
N ARG A 220 7.42 -13.97 0.68
CA ARG A 220 8.62 -14.83 0.71
C ARG A 220 9.79 -14.18 -0.04
N GLY A 221 10.99 -14.29 0.54
CA GLY A 221 12.23 -14.51 -0.22
C GLY A 221 13.08 -13.31 -0.63
N ASN A 222 12.72 -12.07 -0.30
CA ASN A 222 13.60 -10.92 -0.60
C ASN A 222 13.62 -9.90 0.55
N HIS A 223 14.73 -9.90 1.30
CA HIS A 223 14.94 -9.01 2.44
C HIS A 223 15.93 -7.91 2.05
N SER A 224 15.40 -6.79 1.55
CA SER A 224 16.22 -5.58 1.50
C SER A 224 16.49 -5.12 2.94
N PRO A 225 17.66 -4.52 3.24
CA PRO A 225 17.96 -4.01 4.58
C PRO A 225 16.88 -3.04 5.10
N SER A 226 16.29 -2.24 4.22
CA SER A 226 15.21 -1.30 4.53
C SER A 226 13.91 -2.01 4.94
N LEU A 227 13.60 -3.15 4.32
CA LEU A 227 12.44 -3.97 4.69
C LEU A 227 12.64 -4.60 6.07
N VAL A 228 13.85 -5.09 6.35
CA VAL A 228 14.22 -5.64 7.67
C VAL A 228 14.14 -4.57 8.76
N ALA A 229 14.59 -3.36 8.47
CA ALA A 229 14.49 -2.22 9.37
C ALA A 229 13.03 -1.86 9.66
N LEU A 230 12.18 -1.84 8.62
CA LEU A 230 10.74 -1.60 8.76
C LEU A 230 10.06 -2.67 9.62
N ASP A 231 10.35 -3.94 9.36
CA ASP A 231 9.82 -5.07 10.13
C ASP A 231 10.24 -4.99 11.60
N SER A 232 11.49 -4.60 11.86
CA SER A 232 12.03 -4.44 13.21
C SER A 232 11.34 -3.28 13.95
N SER A 233 11.15 -2.13 13.28
CA SER A 233 10.37 -1.01 13.82
C SER A 233 8.94 -1.43 14.17
N PHE A 234 8.28 -2.21 13.32
CA PHE A 234 6.94 -2.70 13.60
C PHE A 234 6.93 -3.69 14.77
N TYR A 235 7.89 -4.61 14.86
CA TYR A 235 7.96 -5.58 15.94
C TYR A 235 8.20 -4.92 17.31
N GLU A 236 9.06 -3.90 17.38
CA GLU A 236 9.22 -3.11 18.59
C GLU A 236 7.92 -2.36 18.94
N ALA A 237 7.22 -1.78 17.95
CA ALA A 237 5.90 -1.19 18.19
C ALA A 237 4.88 -2.22 18.71
N VAL A 238 4.93 -3.47 18.23
CA VAL A 238 4.08 -4.57 18.73
C VAL A 238 4.41 -4.88 20.19
N LYS A 239 5.70 -5.03 20.51
CA LYS A 239 6.19 -5.31 21.87
C LYS A 239 5.80 -4.21 22.87
N GLU A 240 5.85 -2.96 22.43
CA GLU A 240 5.42 -1.79 23.22
C GLU A 240 3.90 -1.60 23.29
N LYS A 241 3.11 -2.45 22.61
CA LYS A 241 1.65 -2.30 22.45
C LYS A 241 1.22 -0.99 21.76
N ARG A 242 2.06 -0.53 20.83
CA ARG A 242 1.94 0.71 20.06
C ARG A 242 1.79 0.46 18.56
N TRP A 243 1.18 -0.65 18.14
CA TRP A 243 0.93 -0.93 16.72
C TRP A 243 -0.27 -0.16 16.15
N VAL A 244 -1.23 0.25 16.98
CA VAL A 244 -2.38 1.08 16.58
C VAL A 244 -1.89 2.43 16.06
N VAL A 245 -2.51 2.97 15.01
CA VAL A 245 -2.13 4.28 14.45
C VAL A 245 -2.07 5.35 15.54
N LYS A 246 -0.96 6.09 15.57
CA LYS A 246 -0.62 7.08 16.61
C LYS A 246 -1.74 8.10 16.82
N ASP A 247 -2.25 8.69 15.74
CA ASP A 247 -3.30 9.72 15.78
C ASP A 247 -4.60 9.20 16.42
N ILE A 248 -4.91 7.90 16.24
CA ILE A 248 -6.09 7.27 16.85
C ILE A 248 -5.88 7.06 18.35
N ARG A 249 -4.67 6.67 18.77
CA ARG A 249 -4.35 6.53 20.20
C ARG A 249 -4.44 7.87 20.93
N GLU A 250 -3.82 8.90 20.36
CA GLU A 250 -3.83 10.25 20.92
C GLU A 250 -5.26 10.78 21.02
N LEU A 251 -6.06 10.64 19.95
CA LEU A 251 -7.48 10.98 19.96
C LEU A 251 -8.25 10.23 21.07
N ASN A 252 -8.01 8.93 21.25
CA ASN A 252 -8.66 8.14 22.30
C ASN A 252 -8.30 8.63 23.71
N ASP A 253 -7.03 8.98 23.95
CA ASP A 253 -6.58 9.54 25.23
C ASP A 253 -7.22 10.91 25.49
N ASP A 254 -7.37 11.75 24.46
CA ASP A 254 -8.04 13.04 24.54
C ASP A 254 -9.55 12.94 24.75
N VAL A 255 -10.21 11.99 24.09
CA VAL A 255 -11.62 11.66 24.33
C VAL A 255 -11.85 11.20 25.77
N ALA A 256 -10.97 10.36 26.32
CA ALA A 256 -11.05 9.91 27.70
C ALA A 256 -10.86 11.07 28.70
N ARG A 257 -9.89 11.96 28.44
CA ARG A 257 -9.68 13.17 29.24
C ARG A 257 -10.87 14.11 29.18
N LEU A 258 -11.47 14.28 27.99
CA LEU A 258 -12.67 15.10 27.82
C LEU A 258 -13.84 14.54 28.63
N ALA A 259 -14.09 13.23 28.55
CA ALA A 259 -15.15 12.58 29.32
C ALA A 259 -14.97 12.80 30.84
N ALA A 260 -13.75 12.66 31.35
CA ALA A 260 -13.41 12.93 32.75
C ALA A 260 -13.61 14.42 33.12
N ALA A 261 -13.20 15.34 32.25
CA ALA A 261 -13.36 16.77 32.46
C ALA A 261 -14.83 17.19 32.49
N ILE A 262 -15.68 16.62 31.62
CA ILE A 262 -17.13 16.86 31.63
C ILE A 262 -17.74 16.35 32.94
N ALA A 263 -17.34 15.16 33.40
CA ALA A 263 -17.81 14.62 34.67
C ALA A 263 -17.41 15.49 35.88
N ALA A 264 -16.30 16.22 35.78
CA ALA A 264 -15.84 17.18 36.79
C ALA A 264 -16.39 18.61 36.61
N GLY A 265 -17.09 18.90 35.50
CA GLY A 265 -17.62 20.24 35.19
C GLY A 265 -16.63 21.21 34.51
N GLU A 266 -15.51 20.73 33.96
CA GLU A 266 -14.38 21.54 33.46
C GLU A 266 -14.05 21.29 31.96
N SER A 267 -15.04 21.34 31.06
CA SER A 267 -14.89 20.87 29.66
C SER A 267 -14.25 21.84 28.65
N GLY A 268 -14.10 23.12 28.99
CA GLY A 268 -13.96 24.21 28.00
C GLY A 268 -12.70 24.19 27.11
N GLY A 269 -11.57 23.65 27.59
CA GLY A 269 -10.31 23.59 26.82
C GLY A 269 -10.14 22.30 26.02
N THR A 270 -10.53 21.16 26.60
CA THR A 270 -10.30 19.82 26.04
C THR A 270 -11.22 19.55 24.85
N GLY A 271 -12.44 20.07 24.84
CA GLY A 271 -13.39 19.88 23.73
C GLY A 271 -12.88 20.45 22.41
N LYS A 272 -12.34 21.68 22.42
CA LYS A 272 -11.73 22.32 21.25
C LYS A 272 -10.49 21.59 20.73
N LYS A 273 -9.79 20.85 21.59
CA LYS A 273 -8.64 20.04 21.17
C LYS A 273 -9.12 18.84 20.37
N VAL A 274 -10.07 18.07 20.93
CA VAL A 274 -10.70 16.91 20.26
C VAL A 274 -11.34 17.32 18.93
N GLU A 275 -12.00 18.48 18.87
CA GLU A 275 -12.57 19.01 17.63
C GLU A 275 -11.52 19.13 16.50
N ARG A 276 -10.38 19.77 16.80
CA ARG A 276 -9.30 19.96 15.83
C ARG A 276 -8.68 18.63 15.41
N GLU A 277 -8.51 17.70 16.34
CA GLU A 277 -8.00 16.36 16.04
C GLU A 277 -8.93 15.59 15.10
N LEU A 278 -10.25 15.66 15.31
CA LEU A 278 -11.25 15.05 14.42
C LEU A 278 -11.22 15.67 13.02
N GLU A 279 -11.04 16.99 12.90
CA GLU A 279 -10.90 17.67 11.61
C GLU A 279 -9.61 17.28 10.88
N MET A 280 -8.48 17.22 11.59
CA MET A 280 -7.20 16.79 11.02
C MET A 280 -7.28 15.33 10.58
N MET A 281 -7.84 14.46 11.41
CA MET A 281 -8.08 13.05 11.09
C MET A 281 -8.94 12.92 9.83
N GLN A 282 -10.00 13.73 9.68
CA GLN A 282 -10.82 13.69 8.47
C GLN A 282 -10.01 14.01 7.22
N LYS A 283 -9.26 15.11 7.22
CA LYS A 283 -8.45 15.52 6.07
C LYS A 283 -7.44 14.43 5.68
N MET A 284 -6.81 13.81 6.67
CA MET A 284 -5.84 12.74 6.43
C MET A 284 -6.51 11.47 5.90
N VAL A 285 -7.63 11.05 6.49
CA VAL A 285 -8.38 9.87 6.04
C VAL A 285 -8.91 10.06 4.61
N ASP A 286 -9.41 11.25 4.27
CA ASP A 286 -9.84 11.57 2.89
C ASP A 286 -8.66 11.54 1.91
N GLY A 287 -7.51 12.08 2.31
CA GLY A 287 -6.28 12.04 1.51
C GLY A 287 -5.80 10.62 1.23
N ILE A 288 -5.73 9.79 2.27
CA ILE A 288 -5.36 8.36 2.15
C ILE A 288 -6.39 7.62 1.29
N GLY A 289 -7.68 7.88 1.49
CA GLY A 289 -8.76 7.27 0.70
C GLY A 289 -8.58 7.55 -0.79
N LYS A 290 -8.33 8.81 -1.16
CA LYS A 290 -8.07 9.20 -2.54
C LYS A 290 -6.83 8.54 -3.14
N GLU A 291 -5.72 8.49 -2.40
CA GLU A 291 -4.51 7.80 -2.87
C GLU A 291 -4.73 6.29 -3.04
N GLY A 292 -5.56 5.70 -2.16
CA GLY A 292 -6.00 4.31 -2.27
C GLY A 292 -6.85 4.06 -3.51
N ASP A 293 -7.81 4.92 -3.80
CA ASP A 293 -8.65 4.85 -5.00
C ASP A 293 -7.81 4.99 -6.28
N ASP A 294 -6.92 5.99 -6.33
CA ASP A 294 -6.01 6.21 -7.46
C ASP A 294 -5.13 4.96 -7.72
N LEU A 295 -4.58 4.35 -6.67
CA LEU A 295 -3.79 3.12 -6.75
C LEU A 295 -4.63 1.91 -7.20
N PHE A 296 -5.87 1.80 -6.70
CA PHE A 296 -6.78 0.73 -7.06
C PHE A 296 -7.14 0.79 -8.55
N GLU A 297 -7.43 1.98 -9.07
CA GLU A 297 -7.67 2.23 -10.50
C GLU A 297 -6.44 1.89 -11.36
N GLU A 298 -5.23 2.28 -10.91
CA GLU A 298 -3.97 1.97 -11.60
C GLU A 298 -3.77 0.45 -11.76
N LEU A 299 -3.98 -0.32 -10.68
CA LEU A 299 -3.86 -1.77 -10.69
C LEU A 299 -4.91 -2.44 -11.58
N LEU A 300 -6.16 -1.99 -11.51
CA LEU A 300 -7.23 -2.50 -12.36
C LEU A 300 -6.95 -2.23 -13.85
N ALA A 301 -6.47 -1.04 -14.20
CA ALA A 301 -6.10 -0.70 -15.56
C ALA A 301 -4.99 -1.62 -16.08
N GLY A 302 -3.95 -1.88 -15.27
CA GLY A 302 -2.88 -2.82 -15.59
C GLY A 302 -3.38 -4.24 -15.85
N ARG A 303 -4.26 -4.75 -14.97
CA ARG A 303 -4.89 -6.08 -15.14
C ARG A 303 -5.74 -6.16 -16.40
N ASN A 304 -6.60 -5.17 -16.65
CA ASN A 304 -7.47 -5.17 -17.81
C ASN A 304 -6.66 -5.15 -19.11
N LYS A 305 -5.60 -4.34 -19.17
CA LYS A 305 -4.68 -4.30 -20.31
C LYS A 305 -4.01 -5.66 -20.57
N LEU A 306 -3.57 -6.34 -19.51
CA LEU A 306 -3.02 -7.69 -19.64
C LEU A 306 -4.07 -8.66 -20.23
N LEU A 307 -5.28 -8.68 -19.68
CA LEU A 307 -6.36 -9.56 -20.13
C LEU A 307 -6.78 -9.28 -21.59
N GLU A 308 -6.83 -8.02 -21.99
CA GLU A 308 -7.08 -7.61 -23.39
C GLU A 308 -5.96 -8.12 -24.32
N GLY A 309 -4.70 -8.00 -23.89
CA GLY A 309 -3.55 -8.53 -24.62
C GLY A 309 -3.62 -10.04 -24.82
N LEU A 310 -4.12 -10.79 -23.82
CA LEU A 310 -4.32 -12.23 -23.92
C LEU A 310 -5.45 -12.60 -24.88
N ARG A 311 -6.56 -11.85 -24.89
CA ARG A 311 -7.65 -12.06 -25.87
C ARG A 311 -7.19 -11.84 -27.31
N GLY A 312 -6.21 -10.94 -27.51
CA GLY A 312 -5.60 -10.68 -28.81
C GLY A 312 -4.60 -11.75 -29.28
N ARG A 313 -4.08 -12.61 -28.38
CA ARG A 313 -3.28 -13.78 -28.76
C ARG A 313 -4.24 -14.83 -29.34
N LYS A 314 -4.31 -14.94 -30.67
CA LYS A 314 -4.87 -16.15 -31.28
C LYS A 314 -4.03 -17.34 -30.83
N LEU A 315 -4.68 -18.30 -30.17
CA LEU A 315 -4.15 -19.64 -29.91
C LEU A 315 -3.82 -20.35 -31.24
#